data_AF-A0A929SSZ1-F1
#
_entry.id   AF-A0A929SSZ1-F1
#
_cell.length_a   1.000
_cell.length_b   1.000
_cell.length_c   1.000
_cell.angle_alpha   90.00
_cell.angle_beta   90.00
_cell.angle_gamma   90.00
#
_symmetry.space_group_name_H-M   'P 1'
#
loop_
_entity.id
_entity.type
_entity.pdbx_description
1 polymer ?
#
loop_
_entity_poly.entity_id
_entity_poly.type
_entity_poly.pdbx_seq_one_letter_code
_entity_poly.pdbx_strand_id
1 'polypeptide(L)'
;MKNSKIKEEYMKEESFWHVTNKKNLDSIRENGLIPKDGKRDGVLKSEIDPVPRVFFSHGLEAVLWQANNLAYLIDDFCTEQIKVKEDGYNRKDLKKEIDKFIGDNDGKEEHTKGFIDIRIFLEEKIASKGIGSDITKKDLEKVAYNLTKSFWENSIYIKANLEDGIDYSYEKDFNYIRGGKTKPMDKANMHTFEGRSIDSEKLEVMSDDEGKPLNSWEVLKQMAEYYKKENPNKEHLPVRVTSRGYTDENGKTVILEDTPEKDYISIFMEMEKNIEEQEKISKMTKSFAKDKEVCLRTKETEKIFDDLEKDIERDVEKGKEIEENDSDRY
;
A
#
# COMPACT_ATOMS: atom_id res chain seq x y z
N MET A 1 -25.14 -6.21 -0.15
CA MET A 1 -23.77 -6.30 0.43
C MET A 1 -23.82 -6.11 1.93
N LYS A 2 -23.22 -7.01 2.70
CA LYS A 2 -23.19 -6.92 4.17
C LYS A 2 -21.85 -6.37 4.67
N ASN A 3 -21.86 -5.77 5.85
CA ASN A 3 -20.64 -5.44 6.58
C ASN A 3 -20.21 -6.69 7.38
N SER A 4 -18.91 -6.96 7.46
CA SER A 4 -18.40 -8.14 8.16
C SER A 4 -17.03 -7.85 8.74
N LYS A 5 -16.75 -8.37 9.93
CA LYS A 5 -15.39 -8.37 10.47
C LYS A 5 -14.50 -9.26 9.60
N ILE A 6 -13.22 -8.95 9.51
CA ILE A 6 -12.25 -9.91 8.98
C ILE A 6 -12.20 -11.12 9.93
N LYS A 7 -12.14 -12.31 9.35
CA LYS A 7 -12.11 -13.56 10.11
C LYS A 7 -10.95 -14.41 9.63
N GLU A 8 -10.48 -15.27 10.51
CA GLU A 8 -9.44 -16.24 10.19
C GLU A 8 -9.82 -17.12 8.99
N GLU A 9 -11.08 -17.55 8.90
CA GLU A 9 -11.60 -18.32 7.76
C GLU A 9 -11.46 -17.59 6.42
N TYR A 10 -11.50 -16.25 6.41
CA TYR A 10 -11.37 -15.46 5.18
C TYR A 10 -9.90 -15.29 4.77
N MET A 11 -8.96 -15.46 5.71
CA MET A 11 -7.53 -15.37 5.44
C MET A 11 -6.92 -16.73 5.05
N LYS A 12 -7.73 -17.81 5.08
CA LYS A 12 -7.41 -19.12 4.51
C LYS A 12 -7.73 -19.16 3.01
N GLU A 13 -7.17 -20.14 2.29
CA GLU A 13 -6.91 -20.09 0.83
C GLU A 13 -8.10 -19.88 -0.14
N GLU A 14 -9.36 -19.88 0.29
CA GLU A 14 -10.53 -19.89 -0.61
C GLU A 14 -11.35 -18.59 -0.62
N SER A 15 -10.69 -17.42 -0.54
CA SER A 15 -11.37 -16.13 -0.51
C SER A 15 -11.02 -15.25 -1.71
N PHE A 16 -12.03 -14.61 -2.31
CA PHE A 16 -11.84 -13.67 -3.41
C PHE A 16 -11.95 -12.24 -2.92
N TRP A 17 -11.01 -11.40 -3.32
CA TRP A 17 -10.88 -10.04 -2.81
C TRP A 17 -10.79 -9.03 -3.95
N HIS A 18 -11.67 -8.05 -3.92
CA HIS A 18 -11.67 -6.91 -4.82
C HIS A 18 -11.24 -5.66 -4.07
N VAL A 19 -10.25 -4.93 -4.60
CA VAL A 19 -9.90 -3.60 -4.10
C VAL A 19 -10.55 -2.53 -4.95
N THR A 20 -11.18 -1.56 -4.30
CA THR A 20 -11.82 -0.44 -5.01
C THR A 20 -11.81 0.82 -4.18
N ASN A 21 -12.10 1.94 -4.80
CA ASN A 21 -12.19 3.19 -4.09
C ASN A 21 -13.38 3.20 -3.12
N LYS A 22 -13.19 3.73 -1.90
CA LYS A 22 -14.25 3.80 -0.89
C LYS A 22 -15.50 4.56 -1.35
N LYS A 23 -15.37 5.53 -2.27
CA LYS A 23 -16.53 6.23 -2.85
C LYS A 23 -17.45 5.35 -3.67
N ASN A 24 -16.95 4.22 -4.17
CA ASN A 24 -17.78 3.30 -4.95
C ASN A 24 -18.71 2.47 -4.05
N LEU A 25 -18.55 2.54 -2.72
CA LEU A 25 -19.24 1.67 -1.78
C LEU A 25 -20.77 1.71 -1.93
N ASP A 26 -21.37 2.89 -2.01
CA ASP A 26 -22.83 3.02 -2.11
C ASP A 26 -23.36 2.50 -3.46
N SER A 27 -22.67 2.84 -4.55
CA SER A 27 -22.98 2.30 -5.87
C SER A 27 -22.87 0.78 -5.92
N ILE A 28 -21.92 0.18 -5.22
CA ILE A 28 -21.72 -1.28 -5.16
C ILE A 28 -22.78 -1.94 -4.27
N ARG A 29 -23.22 -1.28 -3.19
CA ARG A 29 -24.34 -1.76 -2.36
C ARG A 29 -25.61 -1.89 -3.19
N GLU A 30 -25.88 -0.89 -4.02
CA GLU A 30 -27.07 -0.83 -4.87
C GLU A 30 -26.98 -1.77 -6.08
N ASN A 31 -25.85 -1.75 -6.81
CA ASN A 31 -25.76 -2.36 -8.14
C ASN A 31 -24.82 -3.58 -8.22
N GLY A 32 -24.14 -3.93 -7.12
CA GLY A 32 -23.08 -4.94 -7.13
C GLY A 32 -21.80 -4.45 -7.82
N LEU A 33 -20.88 -5.38 -8.11
CA LEU A 33 -19.69 -5.08 -8.90
C LEU A 33 -20.00 -5.21 -10.38
N ILE A 34 -19.98 -4.09 -11.09
CA ILE A 34 -20.22 -4.02 -12.53
C ILE A 34 -18.88 -4.14 -13.26
N PRO A 35 -18.76 -5.02 -14.27
CA PRO A 35 -17.55 -5.17 -15.06
C PRO A 35 -17.25 -3.87 -15.82
N LYS A 36 -15.97 -3.49 -15.87
CA LYS A 36 -15.53 -2.27 -16.54
C LYS A 36 -14.54 -2.63 -17.64
N ASP A 37 -14.68 -2.00 -18.79
CA ASP A 37 -13.62 -2.02 -19.79
C ASP A 37 -12.49 -1.09 -19.33
N GLY A 38 -11.26 -1.31 -19.84
CA GLY A 38 -10.10 -0.50 -19.50
C GLY A 38 -10.15 0.96 -20.00
N LYS A 39 -11.34 1.48 -20.35
CA LYS A 39 -11.51 2.83 -20.88
C LYS A 39 -11.65 3.86 -19.76
N ARG A 40 -11.13 5.05 -20.02
CA ARG A 40 -11.27 6.27 -19.22
C ARG A 40 -11.74 7.37 -20.15
N ASP A 41 -12.86 8.00 -19.84
CA ASP A 41 -13.49 9.04 -20.68
C ASP A 41 -13.70 8.60 -22.14
N GLY A 42 -14.09 7.33 -22.32
CA GLY A 42 -14.30 6.72 -23.64
C GLY A 42 -13.01 6.33 -24.38
N VAL A 43 -11.83 6.64 -23.84
CA VAL A 43 -10.53 6.32 -24.44
C VAL A 43 -9.94 5.09 -23.77
N LEU A 44 -9.53 4.10 -24.57
CA LEU A 44 -8.76 2.96 -24.07
C LEU A 44 -7.38 3.44 -23.63
N LYS A 45 -7.10 3.36 -22.33
CA LYS A 45 -5.82 3.80 -21.73
C LYS A 45 -4.89 2.63 -21.38
N SER A 46 -5.31 1.40 -21.65
CA SER A 46 -4.54 0.17 -21.41
C SER A 46 -4.63 -0.75 -22.61
N GLU A 47 -3.49 -1.25 -23.09
CA GLU A 47 -3.41 -2.24 -24.17
C GLU A 47 -3.77 -3.66 -23.69
N ILE A 48 -3.99 -3.86 -22.39
CA ILE A 48 -3.85 -5.18 -21.75
C ILE A 48 -5.16 -5.98 -21.72
N ASP A 49 -6.34 -5.34 -21.74
CA ASP A 49 -7.61 -6.05 -21.90
C ASP A 49 -8.75 -5.08 -22.27
N PRO A 50 -9.31 -5.11 -23.49
CA PRO A 50 -10.44 -4.26 -23.86
C PRO A 50 -11.78 -4.78 -23.33
N VAL A 51 -11.79 -5.95 -22.68
CA VAL A 51 -13.02 -6.67 -22.32
C VAL A 51 -13.51 -6.26 -20.93
N PRO A 52 -14.81 -5.98 -20.76
CA PRO A 52 -15.35 -5.61 -19.46
C PRO A 52 -15.36 -6.80 -18.51
N ARG A 53 -14.60 -6.72 -17.41
CA ARG A 53 -14.46 -7.76 -16.38
C ARG A 53 -14.39 -7.15 -14.98
N VAL A 54 -14.59 -7.98 -13.95
CA VAL A 54 -14.31 -7.63 -12.55
C VAL A 54 -13.12 -8.44 -12.07
N PHE A 55 -12.08 -7.77 -11.56
CA PHE A 55 -10.82 -8.41 -11.14
C PHE A 55 -10.76 -8.66 -9.64
N PHE A 56 -10.09 -9.75 -9.26
CA PHE A 56 -9.95 -10.22 -7.87
C PHE A 56 -8.55 -10.78 -7.60
N SER A 57 -8.14 -10.72 -6.35
CA SER A 57 -7.11 -11.59 -5.78
C SER A 57 -7.76 -12.81 -5.11
N HIS A 58 -7.18 -13.99 -5.31
CA HIS A 58 -7.60 -15.25 -4.67
C HIS A 58 -6.64 -15.65 -3.55
N GLY A 59 -7.13 -15.56 -2.32
CA GLY A 59 -6.43 -15.90 -1.10
C GLY A 59 -5.57 -14.77 -0.54
N LEU A 60 -5.14 -14.95 0.71
CA LEU A 60 -4.33 -14.00 1.47
C LEU A 60 -3.01 -13.64 0.76
N GLU A 61 -2.29 -14.65 0.25
CA GLU A 61 -1.00 -14.41 -0.37
C GLU A 61 -1.09 -13.53 -1.61
N ALA A 62 -2.13 -13.74 -2.42
CA ALA A 62 -2.38 -12.94 -3.61
C ALA A 62 -2.69 -11.48 -3.27
N VAL A 63 -3.49 -11.24 -2.22
CA VAL A 63 -3.82 -9.88 -1.76
C VAL A 63 -2.57 -9.14 -1.29
N LEU A 64 -1.77 -9.78 -0.42
CA LEU A 64 -0.53 -9.19 0.09
C LEU A 64 0.48 -8.95 -1.03
N TRP A 65 0.62 -9.92 -1.94
CA TRP A 65 1.48 -9.80 -3.11
C TRP A 65 1.06 -8.67 -4.03
N GLN A 66 -0.24 -8.53 -4.35
CA GLN A 66 -0.73 -7.44 -5.18
C GLN A 66 -0.51 -6.08 -4.53
N ALA A 67 -0.75 -5.96 -3.23
CA ALA A 67 -0.50 -4.73 -2.49
C ALA A 67 0.99 -4.35 -2.52
N ASN A 68 1.88 -5.28 -2.20
CA ASN A 68 3.33 -5.05 -2.29
C ASN A 68 3.79 -4.73 -3.72
N ASN A 69 3.25 -5.41 -4.73
CA ASN A 69 3.56 -5.12 -6.13
C ASN A 69 3.07 -3.73 -6.57
N LEU A 70 1.91 -3.27 -6.09
CA LEU A 70 1.44 -1.91 -6.35
C LEU A 70 2.37 -0.86 -5.73
N ALA A 71 2.79 -1.08 -4.48
CA ALA A 71 3.75 -0.20 -3.81
C ALA A 71 5.10 -0.16 -4.55
N TYR A 72 5.59 -1.32 -4.99
CA TYR A 72 6.77 -1.44 -5.82
C TYR A 72 6.67 -0.62 -7.11
N LEU A 73 5.54 -0.70 -7.84
CA LEU A 73 5.38 0.04 -9.10
C LEU A 73 5.39 1.56 -8.88
N ILE A 74 4.85 2.04 -7.77
CA ILE A 74 4.89 3.47 -7.41
C ILE A 74 6.32 3.88 -7.02
N ASP A 75 7.01 3.06 -6.22
CA ASP A 75 8.40 3.31 -5.79
C ASP A 75 9.37 3.31 -6.97
N ASP A 76 9.31 2.30 -7.84
CA ASP A 76 10.12 2.20 -9.06
C ASP A 76 9.90 3.43 -9.96
N PHE A 77 8.64 3.84 -10.14
CA PHE A 77 8.35 5.05 -10.90
C PHE A 77 9.03 6.27 -10.28
N CYS A 78 8.83 6.47 -8.98
CA CYS A 78 9.39 7.61 -8.25
C CYS A 78 10.92 7.63 -8.25
N THR A 79 11.56 6.49 -8.05
CA THR A 79 12.99 6.41 -7.74
C THR A 79 13.87 6.13 -8.97
N GLU A 80 13.36 5.41 -9.97
CA GLU A 80 14.15 4.96 -11.12
C GLU A 80 13.73 5.62 -12.44
N GLN A 81 12.46 6.05 -12.59
CA GLN A 81 11.95 6.55 -13.86
C GLN A 81 11.97 8.09 -14.00
N ILE A 82 11.94 8.83 -12.89
CA ILE A 82 11.96 10.30 -12.90
C ILE A 82 13.39 10.82 -13.12
N LYS A 83 13.58 11.63 -14.16
CA LYS A 83 14.89 12.20 -14.51
C LYS A 83 15.20 13.48 -13.75
N VAL A 84 16.48 13.64 -13.39
CA VAL A 84 17.03 14.91 -12.89
C VAL A 84 17.12 15.94 -14.02
N LYS A 85 16.70 17.17 -13.75
CA LYS A 85 16.76 18.33 -14.66
C LYS A 85 17.11 19.61 -13.92
N GLU A 86 17.76 20.55 -14.62
CA GLU A 86 18.20 21.84 -14.06
C GLU A 86 17.03 22.70 -13.54
N ASP A 87 15.89 22.68 -14.24
CA ASP A 87 14.65 23.39 -13.90
C ASP A 87 13.58 22.46 -13.29
N GLY A 88 13.99 21.28 -12.84
CA GLY A 88 13.13 20.28 -12.20
C GLY A 88 12.49 20.79 -10.90
N TYR A 89 11.57 20.00 -10.35
CA TYR A 89 11.02 20.31 -9.04
C TYR A 89 12.12 20.30 -7.96
N ASN A 90 12.26 21.40 -7.22
CA ASN A 90 13.00 21.36 -5.95
C ASN A 90 12.18 20.63 -4.88
N ARG A 91 12.80 20.28 -3.75
CA ARG A 91 12.14 19.53 -2.66
C ARG A 91 10.81 20.16 -2.20
N LYS A 92 10.76 21.49 -2.04
CA LYS A 92 9.56 22.20 -1.54
C LYS A 92 8.41 22.15 -2.54
N ASP A 93 8.71 22.41 -3.81
CA ASP A 93 7.70 22.43 -4.86
C ASP A 93 7.19 21.01 -5.17
N LEU A 94 8.07 20.00 -5.15
CA LEU A 94 7.65 18.61 -5.28
C LEU A 94 6.67 18.25 -4.17
N LYS A 95 7.05 18.48 -2.90
CA LYS A 95 6.19 18.23 -1.74
C LYS A 95 4.82 18.87 -1.91
N LYS A 96 4.77 20.15 -2.30
CA LYS A 96 3.51 20.87 -2.51
C LYS A 96 2.63 20.23 -3.58
N GLU A 97 3.20 19.76 -4.69
CA GLU A 97 2.42 19.08 -5.73
C GLU A 97 1.91 17.71 -5.29
N ILE A 98 2.71 16.95 -4.53
CA ILE A 98 2.28 15.67 -3.94
C ILE A 98 1.13 15.89 -2.94
N ASP A 99 1.30 16.82 -1.98
CA ASP A 99 0.29 17.15 -0.98
C ASP A 99 -1.02 17.60 -1.66
N LYS A 100 -0.90 18.44 -2.70
CA LYS A 100 -2.04 18.89 -3.50
C LYS A 100 -2.76 17.74 -4.21
N PHE A 101 -2.01 16.77 -4.75
CA PHE A 101 -2.57 15.61 -5.43
C PHE A 101 -3.30 14.68 -4.47
N ILE A 102 -2.70 14.41 -3.31
CA ILE A 102 -3.26 13.56 -2.24
C ILE A 102 -4.54 14.19 -1.65
N GLY A 103 -4.64 15.52 -1.66
CA GLY A 103 -5.88 16.22 -1.32
C GLY A 103 -5.81 17.06 -0.05
N ASP A 104 -4.63 17.57 0.31
CA ASP A 104 -4.45 18.48 1.46
C ASP A 104 -5.01 19.91 1.22
N ASN A 105 -5.99 20.06 0.30
CA ASN A 105 -6.59 21.35 -0.04
C ASN A 105 -8.03 21.45 0.48
N ASP A 106 -8.17 22.23 1.55
CA ASP A 106 -9.37 22.94 2.00
C ASP A 106 -10.60 22.13 2.49
N GLY A 107 -10.54 20.80 2.54
CA GLY A 107 -11.58 19.97 3.20
C GLY A 107 -12.97 20.04 2.56
N LYS A 108 -13.09 20.59 1.35
CA LYS A 108 -14.37 20.82 0.66
C LYS A 108 -14.78 19.68 -0.27
N GLU A 109 -13.83 18.88 -0.76
CA GLU A 109 -14.12 17.71 -1.59
C GLU A 109 -13.18 16.56 -1.23
N GLU A 110 -13.75 15.38 -0.99
CA GLU A 110 -12.96 14.16 -0.86
C GLU A 110 -12.39 13.84 -2.25
N HIS A 111 -11.08 13.92 -2.49
CA HIS A 111 -10.48 13.58 -3.78
C HIS A 111 -9.85 12.21 -3.74
N THR A 112 -10.67 11.16 -3.74
CA THR A 112 -10.15 9.80 -3.76
C THR A 112 -9.56 9.44 -5.13
N LYS A 113 -8.27 9.10 -5.17
CA LYS A 113 -7.51 8.76 -6.39
C LYS A 113 -7.22 7.25 -6.44
N GLY A 114 -7.35 6.65 -7.63
CA GLY A 114 -6.96 5.27 -7.88
C GLY A 114 -5.52 5.16 -8.38
N PHE A 115 -5.03 3.93 -8.54
CA PHE A 115 -3.68 3.66 -9.04
C PHE A 115 -3.38 4.31 -10.41
N ILE A 116 -4.34 4.26 -11.33
CA ILE A 116 -4.19 4.89 -12.66
C ILE A 116 -4.04 6.40 -12.53
N ASP A 117 -4.75 7.04 -11.60
CA ASP A 117 -4.63 8.49 -11.38
C ASP A 117 -3.24 8.84 -10.83
N ILE A 118 -2.69 8.03 -9.92
CA ILE A 118 -1.31 8.18 -9.41
C ILE A 118 -0.32 8.04 -10.57
N ARG A 119 -0.46 7.00 -11.40
CA ARG A 119 0.41 6.76 -12.54
C ARG A 119 0.39 7.95 -13.51
N ILE A 120 -0.79 8.41 -13.91
CA ILE A 120 -0.96 9.57 -14.81
C ILE A 120 -0.34 10.81 -14.18
N PHE A 121 -0.56 11.06 -12.90
CA PHE A 121 0.04 12.18 -12.20
C PHE A 121 1.58 12.10 -12.21
N LEU A 122 2.15 10.96 -11.88
CA LEU A 122 3.58 10.78 -11.90
C LEU A 122 4.18 10.92 -13.32
N GLU A 123 3.54 10.34 -14.34
CA GLU A 123 3.98 10.41 -15.74
C GLU A 123 3.84 11.82 -16.34
N GLU A 124 2.63 12.38 -16.28
CA GLU A 124 2.29 13.61 -17.00
C GLU A 124 2.65 14.86 -16.22
N LYS A 125 2.70 14.83 -14.88
CA LYS A 125 2.99 16.00 -14.04
C LYS A 125 4.43 15.99 -13.53
N ILE A 126 4.85 14.90 -12.88
CA ILE A 126 6.14 14.88 -12.19
C ILE A 126 7.27 14.58 -13.18
N ALA A 127 7.21 13.47 -13.93
CA ALA A 127 8.26 13.05 -14.84
C ALA A 127 8.43 14.00 -16.03
N SER A 128 7.33 14.61 -16.52
CA SER A 128 7.38 15.60 -17.60
C SER A 128 8.25 16.81 -17.24
N LYS A 129 8.16 17.32 -16.01
CA LYS A 129 9.04 18.37 -15.49
C LYS A 129 10.40 17.83 -15.01
N GLY A 130 10.44 16.66 -14.37
CA GLY A 130 11.63 16.11 -13.74
C GLY A 130 11.89 16.72 -12.36
N ILE A 131 12.98 16.28 -11.72
CA ILE A 131 13.37 16.66 -10.35
C ILE A 131 14.69 17.43 -10.33
N GLY A 132 14.87 18.30 -9.35
CA GLY A 132 16.13 18.99 -9.10
C GLY A 132 17.20 18.06 -8.53
N SER A 133 18.46 18.45 -8.67
CA SER A 133 19.61 17.69 -8.14
C SER A 133 19.69 17.70 -6.61
N ASP A 134 18.92 18.55 -5.94
CA ASP A 134 18.77 18.60 -4.48
C ASP A 134 17.90 17.47 -3.91
N ILE A 135 17.17 16.76 -4.76
CA ILE A 135 16.27 15.66 -4.37
C ILE A 135 17.04 14.34 -4.32
N THR A 136 16.97 13.67 -3.18
CA THR A 136 17.63 12.39 -2.95
C THR A 136 16.70 11.20 -3.24
N LYS A 137 17.26 10.00 -3.40
CA LYS A 137 16.45 8.76 -3.49
C LYS A 137 15.51 8.60 -2.28
N LYS A 138 15.99 8.92 -1.07
CA LYS A 138 15.19 8.87 0.16
C LYS A 138 14.00 9.84 0.15
N ASP A 139 14.16 11.01 -0.47
CA ASP A 139 13.04 11.94 -0.66
C ASP A 139 11.97 11.32 -1.57
N LEU A 140 12.39 10.64 -2.65
CA LEU A 140 11.49 9.98 -3.61
C LEU A 140 10.82 8.74 -3.02
N GLU A 141 11.53 7.94 -2.22
CA GLU A 141 10.96 6.82 -1.46
C GLU A 141 9.86 7.31 -0.50
N LYS A 142 10.06 8.48 0.13
CA LYS A 142 9.02 9.11 0.97
C LYS A 142 7.80 9.57 0.15
N VAL A 143 8.01 10.05 -1.08
CA VAL A 143 6.91 10.36 -2.00
C VAL A 143 6.14 9.10 -2.36
N ALA A 144 6.84 8.01 -2.68
CA ALA A 144 6.22 6.73 -2.98
C ALA A 144 5.42 6.18 -1.79
N TYR A 145 5.95 6.27 -0.57
CA TYR A 145 5.24 5.97 0.67
C TYR A 145 3.93 6.75 0.77
N ASN A 146 3.99 8.09 0.69
CA ASN A 146 2.81 8.95 0.86
C ASN A 146 1.72 8.65 -0.18
N LEU A 147 2.10 8.46 -1.46
CA LEU A 147 1.15 8.15 -2.53
C LEU A 147 0.50 6.78 -2.34
N THR A 148 1.30 5.76 -2.02
CA THR A 148 0.83 4.39 -1.78
C THR A 148 -0.09 4.33 -0.56
N LYS A 149 0.32 4.98 0.53
CA LYS A 149 -0.46 5.06 1.77
C LYS A 149 -1.81 5.73 1.54
N SER A 150 -1.80 6.88 0.87
CA SER A 150 -3.02 7.61 0.49
C SER A 150 -3.95 6.75 -0.36
N PHE A 151 -3.41 5.96 -1.31
CA PHE A 151 -4.20 5.04 -2.11
C PHE A 151 -4.91 3.99 -1.24
N TRP A 152 -4.18 3.33 -0.33
CA TRP A 152 -4.76 2.31 0.54
C TRP A 152 -5.78 2.86 1.54
N GLU A 153 -5.55 4.06 2.09
CA GLU A 153 -6.48 4.75 2.99
C GLU A 153 -7.76 5.22 2.28
N ASN A 154 -7.69 5.46 0.97
CA ASN A 154 -8.83 5.84 0.15
C ASN A 154 -9.50 4.67 -0.58
N SER A 155 -9.04 3.45 -0.33
CA SER A 155 -9.57 2.22 -0.93
C SER A 155 -10.17 1.33 0.13
N ILE A 156 -11.01 0.38 -0.28
CA ILE A 156 -11.59 -0.67 0.55
C ILE A 156 -11.36 -2.03 -0.11
N TYR A 157 -11.27 -3.06 0.73
CA TYR A 157 -11.36 -4.45 0.27
C TYR A 157 -12.79 -4.97 0.43
N ILE A 158 -13.27 -5.63 -0.63
CA ILE A 158 -14.55 -6.32 -0.69
C ILE A 158 -14.27 -7.79 -0.90
N LYS A 159 -14.70 -8.63 0.04
CA LYS A 159 -14.70 -10.07 -0.14
C LYS A 159 -15.88 -10.47 -1.01
N ALA A 160 -15.63 -11.34 -1.99
CA ALA A 160 -16.65 -11.91 -2.86
C ALA A 160 -16.74 -13.43 -2.66
N ASN A 161 -17.97 -13.94 -2.67
CA ASN A 161 -18.25 -15.37 -2.68
C ASN A 161 -18.51 -15.79 -4.14
N LEU A 162 -17.43 -16.12 -4.86
CA LEU A 162 -17.46 -16.49 -6.27
C LEU A 162 -17.56 -18.01 -6.43
N GLU A 163 -18.22 -18.44 -7.50
CA GLU A 163 -18.40 -19.86 -7.83
C GLU A 163 -17.73 -20.18 -9.19
N ASP A 164 -16.85 -21.19 -9.22
CA ASP A 164 -16.23 -21.69 -10.45
C ASP A 164 -17.29 -22.27 -11.40
N GLY A 165 -17.15 -21.96 -12.68
CA GLY A 165 -18.12 -22.29 -13.72
C GLY A 165 -19.38 -21.42 -13.74
N ILE A 166 -19.56 -20.53 -12.77
CA ILE A 166 -20.70 -19.60 -12.70
C ILE A 166 -20.23 -18.15 -12.85
N ASP A 167 -19.29 -17.72 -12.00
CA ASP A 167 -18.81 -16.34 -11.99
C ASP A 167 -17.46 -16.19 -12.70
N TYR A 168 -16.61 -17.22 -12.63
CA TYR A 168 -15.29 -17.29 -13.26
C TYR A 168 -14.96 -18.73 -13.68
N SER A 169 -13.84 -18.96 -14.38
CA SER A 169 -13.27 -20.30 -14.53
C SER A 169 -11.76 -20.33 -14.69
N TYR A 170 -11.10 -21.21 -13.93
CA TYR A 170 -9.65 -21.47 -14.07
C TYR A 170 -9.30 -22.20 -15.36
N GLU A 171 -10.17 -23.10 -15.82
CA GLU A 171 -9.88 -24.00 -16.95
C GLU A 171 -10.33 -23.42 -18.28
N LYS A 172 -11.41 -22.62 -18.28
CA LYS A 172 -12.12 -22.21 -19.49
C LYS A 172 -11.90 -20.76 -19.88
N ASP A 173 -11.29 -19.95 -19.01
CA ASP A 173 -11.04 -18.53 -19.25
C ASP A 173 -9.53 -18.20 -19.19
N PHE A 174 -9.13 -17.15 -19.89
CA PHE A 174 -7.74 -16.71 -19.99
C PHE A 174 -7.62 -15.21 -19.67
N ASN A 175 -6.52 -14.87 -18.98
CA ASN A 175 -6.30 -13.54 -18.40
C ASN A 175 -6.24 -12.44 -19.46
N TYR A 176 -5.41 -12.61 -20.48
CA TYR A 176 -5.33 -11.69 -21.62
C TYR A 176 -4.52 -12.32 -22.76
N ILE A 177 -4.69 -11.79 -23.96
CA ILE A 177 -3.88 -12.13 -25.14
C ILE A 177 -2.79 -11.07 -25.30
N ARG A 178 -1.54 -11.38 -24.95
CA ARG A 178 -0.40 -10.49 -25.19
C ARG A 178 0.50 -11.08 -26.27
N GLY A 179 0.66 -10.36 -27.38
CA GLY A 179 1.48 -10.82 -28.51
C GLY A 179 1.00 -12.13 -29.12
N GLY A 180 -0.32 -12.39 -29.12
CA GLY A 180 -0.92 -13.60 -29.67
C GLY A 180 -0.87 -14.84 -28.76
N LYS A 181 -0.37 -14.72 -27.51
CA LYS A 181 -0.35 -15.82 -26.54
C LYS A 181 -1.37 -15.58 -25.43
N THR A 182 -2.17 -16.61 -25.14
CA THR A 182 -3.05 -16.66 -23.98
C THR A 182 -2.22 -16.85 -22.71
N LYS A 183 -2.45 -16.00 -21.72
CA LYS A 183 -1.92 -16.18 -20.37
C LYS A 183 -2.99 -16.85 -19.50
N PRO A 184 -2.68 -17.94 -18.77
CA PRO A 184 -3.62 -18.52 -17.82
C PRO A 184 -3.92 -17.54 -16.69
N MET A 185 -5.04 -17.76 -16.01
CA MET A 185 -5.41 -17.00 -14.82
C MET A 185 -4.41 -17.27 -13.69
N ASP A 186 -4.01 -16.24 -12.96
CA ASP A 186 -3.15 -16.36 -11.78
C ASP A 186 -3.89 -15.88 -10.54
N LYS A 187 -3.49 -16.35 -9.35
CA LYS A 187 -4.19 -16.04 -8.10
C LYS A 187 -4.23 -14.53 -7.81
N ALA A 188 -3.26 -13.74 -8.27
CA ALA A 188 -3.25 -12.30 -8.06
C ALA A 188 -4.22 -11.57 -9.00
N ASN A 189 -4.33 -12.03 -10.25
CA ASN A 189 -5.10 -11.38 -11.30
C ASN A 189 -6.20 -12.30 -11.80
N MET A 190 -7.11 -12.69 -10.91
CA MET A 190 -8.34 -13.40 -11.28
C MET A 190 -9.35 -12.43 -11.87
N HIS A 191 -10.28 -12.93 -12.68
CA HIS A 191 -11.41 -12.13 -13.13
C HIS A 191 -12.67 -12.96 -13.37
N THR A 192 -13.82 -12.28 -13.40
CA THR A 192 -15.09 -12.86 -13.84
C THR A 192 -15.10 -13.11 -15.34
N PHE A 193 -16.05 -13.92 -15.81
CA PHE A 193 -16.34 -14.01 -17.24
C PHE A 193 -16.61 -12.62 -17.85
N GLU A 194 -16.37 -12.47 -19.15
CA GLU A 194 -16.70 -11.24 -19.89
C GLU A 194 -18.15 -10.79 -19.63
N GLY A 195 -18.31 -9.52 -19.27
CA GLY A 195 -19.62 -8.90 -19.02
C GLY A 195 -20.33 -9.39 -17.77
N ARG A 196 -19.73 -10.29 -16.98
CA ARG A 196 -20.32 -10.84 -15.76
C ARG A 196 -20.14 -9.88 -14.58
N SER A 197 -21.26 -9.37 -14.07
CA SER A 197 -21.36 -8.66 -12.80
C SER A 197 -21.45 -9.62 -11.61
N ILE A 198 -21.14 -9.10 -10.42
CA ILE A 198 -21.33 -9.80 -9.16
C ILE A 198 -22.39 -9.09 -8.34
N ASP A 199 -23.46 -9.79 -8.02
CA ASP A 199 -24.57 -9.26 -7.22
C ASP A 199 -24.10 -8.86 -5.83
N SER A 200 -24.69 -7.78 -5.28
CA SER A 200 -24.25 -7.24 -3.99
C SER A 200 -24.48 -8.23 -2.83
N GLU A 201 -25.36 -9.22 -2.98
CA GLU A 201 -25.60 -10.29 -2.00
C GLU A 201 -24.40 -11.23 -1.84
N LYS A 202 -23.57 -11.39 -2.87
CA LYS A 202 -22.33 -12.17 -2.84
C LYS A 202 -21.14 -11.41 -2.24
N LEU A 203 -21.34 -10.16 -1.83
CA LEU A 203 -20.28 -9.24 -1.40
C LEU A 203 -20.33 -8.96 0.11
N GLU A 204 -19.15 -8.88 0.70
CA GLU A 204 -18.92 -8.46 2.09
C GLU A 204 -17.87 -7.35 2.13
N VAL A 205 -18.19 -6.22 2.75
CA VAL A 205 -17.20 -5.17 3.03
C VAL A 205 -16.65 -5.35 4.44
N MET A 206 -15.33 -5.25 4.58
CA MET A 206 -14.69 -5.39 5.88
C MET A 206 -15.00 -4.19 6.75
N SER A 207 -15.41 -4.42 8.00
CA SER A 207 -15.79 -3.38 8.94
C SER A 207 -15.20 -3.60 10.33
N ASP A 208 -15.10 -2.53 11.09
CA ASP A 208 -14.78 -2.58 12.52
C ASP A 208 -15.94 -3.13 13.37
N ASP A 209 -15.74 -3.09 14.69
CA ASP A 209 -16.71 -3.55 15.69
C ASP A 209 -18.00 -2.73 15.73
N GLU A 210 -17.95 -1.47 15.28
CA GLU A 210 -19.10 -0.56 15.18
C GLU A 210 -19.81 -0.68 13.83
N GLY A 211 -19.30 -1.52 12.93
CA GLY A 211 -19.83 -1.72 11.60
C GLY A 211 -19.40 -0.65 10.60
N LYS A 212 -18.42 0.20 10.92
CA LYS A 212 -17.85 1.17 9.98
C LYS A 212 -16.89 0.45 9.03
N PRO A 213 -16.99 0.69 7.70
CA PRO A 213 -16.05 0.10 6.74
C PRO A 213 -14.60 0.48 7.03
N LEU A 214 -13.73 -0.53 7.01
CA LEU A 214 -12.28 -0.37 7.09
C LEU A 214 -11.71 0.03 5.74
N ASN A 215 -10.69 0.87 5.76
CA ASN A 215 -9.89 1.13 4.57
C ASN A 215 -8.94 -0.05 4.26
N SER A 216 -8.36 -0.06 3.07
CA SER A 216 -7.53 -1.17 2.60
C SER A 216 -6.25 -1.31 3.43
N TRP A 217 -5.71 -0.21 3.95
CA TRP A 217 -4.53 -0.27 4.83
C TRP A 217 -4.85 -1.00 6.15
N GLU A 218 -5.98 -0.69 6.77
CA GLU A 218 -6.43 -1.37 8.00
C GLU A 218 -6.65 -2.86 7.80
N VAL A 219 -7.20 -3.25 6.64
CA VAL A 219 -7.37 -4.66 6.26
C VAL A 219 -6.02 -5.33 5.99
N LEU A 220 -5.12 -4.67 5.26
CA LEU A 220 -3.78 -5.18 4.96
C LEU A 220 -2.95 -5.42 6.21
N LYS A 221 -3.03 -4.54 7.22
CA LYS A 221 -2.35 -4.75 8.51
C LYS A 221 -2.81 -6.04 9.19
N GLN A 222 -4.12 -6.26 9.27
CA GLN A 222 -4.68 -7.48 9.88
C GLN A 222 -4.29 -8.75 9.10
N MET A 223 -4.31 -8.67 7.76
CA MET A 223 -3.87 -9.76 6.88
C MET A 223 -2.37 -10.05 7.03
N ALA A 224 -1.54 -9.02 7.13
CA ALA A 224 -0.09 -9.13 7.30
C ALA A 224 0.28 -9.74 8.66
N GLU A 225 -0.36 -9.28 9.74
CA GLU A 225 -0.19 -9.83 11.09
C GLU A 225 -0.56 -11.31 11.13
N TYR A 226 -1.70 -11.68 10.51
CA TYR A 226 -2.10 -13.07 10.40
C TYR A 226 -1.09 -13.89 9.59
N TYR A 227 -0.64 -13.41 8.42
CA TYR A 227 0.34 -14.11 7.60
C TYR A 227 1.64 -14.37 8.37
N LYS A 228 2.19 -13.36 9.06
CA LYS A 228 3.42 -13.48 9.86
C LYS A 228 3.27 -14.49 10.99
N LYS A 229 2.11 -14.51 11.64
CA LYS A 229 1.80 -15.48 12.70
C LYS A 229 1.77 -16.91 12.18
N GLU A 230 1.12 -17.15 11.04
CA GLU A 230 1.00 -18.50 10.46
C GLU A 230 2.28 -18.93 9.73
N ASN A 231 3.14 -17.99 9.35
CA ASN A 231 4.39 -18.23 8.63
C ASN A 231 5.61 -17.62 9.35
N PRO A 232 5.92 -18.04 10.60
CA PRO A 232 6.98 -17.42 11.40
C PRO A 232 8.39 -17.59 10.81
N ASN A 233 8.57 -18.55 9.88
CA ASN A 233 9.84 -18.81 9.22
C ASN A 233 10.01 -18.05 7.90
N LYS A 234 8.98 -17.30 7.46
CA LYS A 234 9.07 -16.48 6.24
C LYS A 234 9.60 -15.11 6.63
N GLU A 235 10.68 -14.71 5.97
CA GLU A 235 11.35 -13.43 6.21
C GLU A 235 10.50 -12.22 5.79
N HIS A 236 9.73 -12.38 4.71
CA HIS A 236 8.94 -11.31 4.12
C HIS A 236 7.48 -11.75 3.94
N LEU A 237 6.58 -10.78 3.92
CA LEU A 237 5.26 -10.98 3.34
C LEU A 237 5.39 -11.37 1.85
N PRO A 238 4.32 -11.89 1.23
CA PRO A 238 4.32 -12.15 -0.21
C PRO A 238 4.68 -10.88 -0.98
N VAL A 239 5.77 -10.97 -1.74
CA VAL A 239 6.35 -9.88 -2.53
C VAL A 239 6.64 -10.37 -3.94
N ARG A 240 6.82 -9.41 -4.86
CA ARG A 240 7.35 -9.71 -6.18
C ARG A 240 8.76 -10.31 -6.05
N VAL A 241 9.07 -11.25 -6.93
CA VAL A 241 10.40 -11.85 -7.03
C VAL A 241 10.93 -11.58 -8.42
N THR A 242 12.13 -11.02 -8.49
CA THR A 242 12.85 -10.84 -9.75
C THR A 242 13.81 -12.01 -9.93
N SER A 243 13.53 -12.84 -10.94
CA SER A 243 14.33 -14.02 -11.25
C SER A 243 15.37 -13.70 -12.32
N ARG A 244 16.64 -14.00 -12.03
CA ARG A 244 17.72 -14.02 -13.03
C ARG A 244 17.86 -15.43 -13.57
N GLY A 245 17.89 -15.57 -14.88
CA GLY A 245 18.00 -16.87 -15.53
C GLY A 245 18.37 -16.80 -17.00
N TYR A 246 18.43 -17.96 -17.64
CA TYR A 246 18.58 -18.11 -19.08
C TYR A 246 17.60 -19.15 -19.61
N THR A 247 17.31 -19.11 -20.91
CA THR A 247 16.57 -20.18 -21.57
C THR A 247 17.57 -21.21 -22.07
N ASP A 248 17.44 -22.47 -21.65
CA ASP A 248 18.30 -23.55 -22.11
C ASP A 248 17.99 -23.94 -23.57
N GLU A 249 18.79 -24.84 -24.11
CA GLU A 249 18.68 -25.37 -25.48
C GLU A 249 17.34 -26.05 -25.79
N ASN A 250 16.58 -26.44 -24.76
CA ASN A 250 15.25 -27.06 -24.87
C ASN A 250 14.11 -26.03 -24.73
N GLY A 251 14.42 -24.73 -24.64
CA GLY A 251 13.43 -23.68 -24.45
C GLY A 251 12.92 -23.56 -23.00
N LYS A 252 13.56 -24.23 -22.04
CA LYS A 252 13.19 -24.16 -20.62
C LYS A 252 13.95 -23.03 -19.93
N THR A 253 13.23 -22.17 -19.21
CA THR A 253 13.87 -21.14 -18.38
C THR A 253 14.52 -21.81 -17.17
N VAL A 254 15.84 -21.66 -17.06
CA VAL A 254 16.65 -22.03 -15.91
C VAL A 254 16.82 -20.77 -15.05
N ILE A 255 16.24 -20.80 -13.84
CA ILE A 255 16.38 -19.75 -12.84
C ILE A 255 17.68 -19.99 -12.07
N LEU A 256 18.56 -19.00 -12.04
CA LEU A 256 19.84 -19.02 -11.33
C LEU A 256 19.71 -18.39 -9.94
N GLU A 257 18.90 -17.34 -9.83
CA GLU A 257 18.76 -16.54 -8.62
C GLU A 257 17.38 -15.91 -8.61
N ASP A 258 16.75 -15.93 -7.44
CA ASP A 258 15.50 -15.25 -7.15
C ASP A 258 15.77 -14.19 -6.08
N THR A 259 15.51 -12.92 -6.43
CA THR A 259 15.66 -11.79 -5.50
C THR A 259 14.27 -11.27 -5.14
N PRO A 260 13.84 -11.38 -3.86
CA PRO A 260 12.59 -10.77 -3.42
C PRO A 260 12.70 -9.25 -3.44
N GLU A 261 11.65 -8.59 -3.94
CA GLU A 261 11.50 -7.14 -3.86
C GLU A 261 11.14 -6.71 -2.42
N LYS A 262 11.18 -5.40 -2.15
CA LYS A 262 10.89 -4.84 -0.83
C LYS A 262 9.48 -5.23 -0.32
N ASP A 263 9.40 -5.59 0.96
CA ASP A 263 8.14 -5.77 1.69
C ASP A 263 7.60 -4.42 2.20
N TYR A 264 6.99 -3.66 1.29
CA TYR A 264 6.48 -2.32 1.57
C TYR A 264 5.44 -2.30 2.69
N ILE A 265 4.58 -3.31 2.79
CA ILE A 265 3.59 -3.38 3.88
C ILE A 265 4.30 -3.43 5.24
N SER A 266 5.29 -4.33 5.40
CA SER A 266 6.05 -4.42 6.66
C SER A 266 6.81 -3.13 6.96
N ILE A 267 7.50 -2.57 5.96
CA ILE A 267 8.24 -1.31 6.09
C ILE A 267 7.30 -0.18 6.53
N PHE A 268 6.10 -0.10 5.97
CA PHE A 268 5.16 0.97 6.28
C PHE A 268 4.54 0.81 7.67
N MET A 269 4.28 -0.44 8.10
CA MET A 269 3.85 -0.71 9.48
C MET A 269 4.91 -0.27 10.50
N GLU A 270 6.19 -0.53 10.21
CA GLU A 270 7.31 -0.10 11.06
C GLU A 270 7.44 1.43 11.09
N MET A 271 7.33 2.09 9.93
CA MET A 271 7.30 3.55 9.85
C MET A 271 6.18 4.16 10.69
N GLU A 272 4.96 3.62 10.64
CA GLU A 272 3.84 4.07 11.48
C GLU A 272 4.17 3.93 12.97
N LYS A 273 4.68 2.77 13.38
CA LYS A 273 5.06 2.51 14.78
C LYS A 273 6.09 3.52 15.27
N ASN A 274 7.12 3.79 14.47
CA ASN A 274 8.16 4.75 14.81
C ASN A 274 7.61 6.18 14.92
N ILE A 275 6.69 6.57 14.04
CA ILE A 275 6.00 7.87 14.11
C ILE A 275 5.16 7.96 15.39
N GLU A 276 4.37 6.95 15.72
CA GLU A 276 3.55 6.92 16.94
C GLU A 276 4.39 6.99 18.22
N GLU A 277 5.53 6.30 18.26
CA GLU A 277 6.46 6.34 19.38
C GLU A 277 7.08 7.73 19.54
N GLN A 278 7.50 8.37 18.45
CA GLN A 278 8.00 9.74 18.47
C GLN A 278 6.95 10.74 18.95
N GLU A 279 5.68 10.58 18.54
CA GLU A 279 4.60 11.44 19.03
C GLU A 279 4.32 11.25 20.53
N LYS A 280 4.37 10.01 21.02
CA LYS A 280 4.24 9.71 22.46
C LYS A 280 5.36 10.36 23.26
N ILE A 281 6.60 10.21 22.81
CA ILE A 281 7.78 10.86 23.43
C ILE A 281 7.58 12.39 23.44
N SER A 282 7.20 12.99 22.31
CA SER A 282 6.97 14.44 22.23
C SER A 282 5.89 14.94 23.20
N LYS A 283 4.79 14.19 23.36
CA LYS A 283 3.73 14.51 24.33
C LYS A 283 4.24 14.42 25.77
N MET A 284 5.03 13.38 26.09
CA MET A 284 5.65 13.22 27.41
C MET A 284 6.65 14.34 27.71
N THR A 285 7.51 14.71 26.77
CA THR A 285 8.46 15.82 26.95
C THR A 285 7.74 17.15 27.20
N LYS A 286 6.63 17.41 26.48
CA LYS A 286 5.82 18.62 26.68
C LYS A 286 5.11 18.63 28.04
N SER A 287 4.59 17.49 28.51
CA SER A 287 3.97 17.42 29.85
C SER A 287 5.03 17.61 30.94
N PHE A 288 6.20 16.98 30.79
CA PHE A 288 7.31 17.12 31.72
C PHE A 288 7.81 18.57 31.80
N ALA A 289 7.96 19.25 30.66
CA ALA A 289 8.35 20.67 30.63
C ALA A 289 7.33 21.56 31.36
N LYS A 290 6.03 21.28 31.18
CA LYS A 290 4.96 22.00 31.87
C LYS A 290 4.95 21.72 33.38
N ASP A 291 5.17 20.48 33.78
CA ASP A 291 5.24 20.09 35.20
C ASP A 291 6.49 20.68 35.87
N LYS A 292 7.63 20.72 35.17
CA LYS A 292 8.85 21.43 35.58
C LYS A 292 8.54 22.92 35.80
N GLU A 293 7.96 23.62 34.84
CA GLU A 293 7.59 25.04 34.97
C GLU A 293 6.68 25.32 36.20
N VAL A 294 5.74 24.43 36.50
CA VAL A 294 4.87 24.54 37.68
C VAL A 294 5.64 24.27 39.00
N CYS A 295 6.60 23.35 38.99
CA CYS A 295 7.34 22.90 40.17
C CYS A 295 8.53 23.79 40.54
N LEU A 296 9.12 24.52 39.58
CA LEU A 296 10.26 25.46 39.77
C LEU A 296 9.92 26.72 40.61
N ARG A 297 8.85 26.72 41.41
CA ARG A 297 8.51 27.84 42.32
C ARG A 297 9.47 27.97 43.51
N THR A 298 10.43 27.05 43.68
CA THR A 298 11.51 27.12 44.70
C THR A 298 12.84 26.58 44.15
N LYS A 299 13.98 27.07 44.66
CA LYS A 299 15.34 26.71 44.19
C LYS A 299 15.72 25.23 44.40
N GLU A 300 15.06 24.52 45.32
CA GLU A 300 15.31 23.10 45.59
C GLU A 300 14.70 22.18 44.53
N THR A 301 13.54 22.53 43.96
CA THR A 301 12.92 21.76 42.88
C THR A 301 13.66 21.92 41.56
N GLU A 302 14.33 23.06 41.30
CA GLU A 302 15.14 23.23 40.08
C GLU A 302 16.24 22.17 39.95
N LYS A 303 16.94 21.90 41.05
CA LYS A 303 18.03 20.94 41.06
C LYS A 303 17.56 19.49 40.83
N ILE A 304 16.39 19.13 41.36
CA ILE A 304 15.80 17.79 41.19
C ILE A 304 15.40 17.55 39.74
N PHE A 305 14.81 18.56 39.08
CA PHE A 305 14.41 18.44 37.68
C PHE A 305 15.59 18.44 36.70
N ASP A 306 16.68 19.17 37.00
CA ASP A 306 17.89 19.15 36.18
C ASP A 306 18.63 17.80 36.24
N ASP A 307 18.61 17.13 37.41
CA ASP A 307 19.17 15.79 37.54
C ASP A 307 18.30 14.75 36.80
N LEU A 308 16.97 14.86 36.86
CA LEU A 308 16.06 14.00 36.09
C LEU A 308 16.19 14.20 34.57
N GLU A 309 16.38 15.43 34.10
CA GLU A 309 16.52 15.74 32.67
C GLU A 309 17.79 15.12 32.08
N LYS A 310 18.90 15.14 32.84
CA LYS A 310 20.14 14.45 32.45
C LYS A 310 20.02 12.93 32.43
N ASP A 311 19.12 12.36 33.21
CA ASP A 311 18.87 10.92 33.20
C ASP A 311 18.00 10.54 31.99
N ILE A 312 16.98 11.35 31.66
CA ILE A 312 16.17 11.18 30.45
C ILE A 312 17.02 11.38 29.19
N GLU A 313 17.85 12.41 29.12
CA GLU A 313 18.75 12.64 27.97
C GLU A 313 19.72 11.47 27.78
N ARG A 314 20.27 10.91 28.86
CA ARG A 314 21.13 9.72 28.81
C ARG A 314 20.38 8.48 28.33
N ASP A 315 19.13 8.30 28.70
CA ASP A 315 18.32 7.16 28.24
C ASP A 315 17.87 7.32 26.78
N VAL A 316 17.65 8.56 26.31
CA VAL A 316 17.38 8.88 24.90
C VAL A 316 18.64 8.70 24.04
N GLU A 317 19.82 9.11 24.51
CA GLU A 317 21.09 8.87 23.81
C GLU A 317 21.42 7.38 23.72
N LYS A 318 21.23 6.61 24.80
CA LYS A 318 21.37 5.14 24.76
C LYS A 318 20.40 4.48 23.80
N GLY A 319 19.16 4.97 23.70
CA GLY A 319 18.20 4.47 22.73
C GLY A 319 18.65 4.67 21.27
N LYS A 320 19.32 5.80 20.99
CA LYS A 320 19.89 6.10 19.66
C LYS A 320 21.17 5.32 19.36
N GLU A 321 22.05 5.11 20.35
CA GLU A 321 23.25 4.29 20.18
C GLU A 321 22.93 2.80 19.95
N ILE A 322 21.79 2.30 20.45
CA ILE A 322 21.32 0.93 20.17
C ILE A 322 20.82 0.82 18.72
N GLU A 323 20.13 1.83 18.18
CA GLU A 323 19.72 1.88 16.76
C GLU A 323 20.92 2.00 15.80
N GLU A 324 21.96 2.77 16.14
CA GLU A 324 23.17 2.87 15.30
C GLU A 324 24.01 1.58 15.32
N ASN A 325 24.16 0.92 16.48
CA ASN A 325 24.95 -0.32 16.58
C ASN A 325 24.29 -1.55 15.91
N ASP A 326 22.97 -1.59 15.79
CA ASP A 326 22.27 -2.63 15.01
C ASP A 326 22.29 -2.34 13.51
N SER A 327 22.51 -1.09 13.08
CA SER A 327 22.69 -0.72 11.67
C SER A 327 24.08 -1.07 11.10
N ASP A 328 25.07 -1.28 11.97
CA ASP A 328 26.45 -1.69 11.60
C ASP A 328 26.66 -3.23 11.61
N ARG A 329 25.58 -4.02 11.79
CA ARG A 329 25.62 -5.49 11.82
C ARG A 329 25.01 -6.21 10.61
N TYR A 330 24.75 -5.50 9.51
CA TYR A 330 24.38 -6.10 8.22
C TYR A 330 25.30 -5.68 7.09
#